data_AF-A0A6P0UV49-F1
#
_entry.id   AF-A0A6P0UV49-F1
#
_cell.length_a   1.000
_cell.length_b   1.000
_cell.length_c   1.000
_cell.angle_alpha   90.00
_cell.angle_beta   90.00
_cell.angle_gamma   90.00
#
_symmetry.space_group_name_H-M   'P 1'
#
loop_
_entity.id
_entity.type
_entity.pdbx_description
1 polymer ?
#
loop_
_entity_poly.entity_id
_entity_poly.type
_entity_poly.pdbx_seq_one_letter_code
_entity_poly.pdbx_strand_id
1 'polypeptide(L)'
;MKIAIPTLFSRLLLGVIFLMQGYGKVFTWGVSNVYNNGFKAYEETFLPGFLVKFTAYFTSYGELICGLLLILGLFRKVSYLWLAAILLIVSFGHGLQSPIWDLQHVFVRSVFLIFLMMIPLEKDSYALDHLIGGKKEK
;
A
#
# COMPACT_ATOMS: atom_id res chain seq x y z
N MET A 1 17.66 -22.48 -1.57
CA MET A 1 17.80 -21.04 -1.90
C MET A 1 17.45 -20.22 -0.66
N LYS A 2 18.31 -19.31 -0.19
CA LYS A 2 17.99 -18.45 0.96
C LYS A 2 16.91 -17.45 0.54
N ILE A 3 15.66 -17.70 0.93
CA ILE A 3 14.48 -16.88 0.55
C ILE A 3 14.61 -15.43 1.08
N ALA A 4 15.45 -15.19 2.08
CA ALA A 4 15.62 -13.90 2.74
C ALA A 4 16.04 -12.74 1.81
N ILE A 5 16.89 -12.95 0.79
CA ILE A 5 17.35 -11.86 -0.09
C ILE A 5 16.23 -11.42 -1.05
N PRO A 6 15.55 -12.33 -1.80
CA PRO A 6 14.36 -11.96 -2.58
C PRO A 6 13.27 -11.30 -1.74
N THR A 7 12.99 -11.80 -0.54
CA THR A 7 12.00 -11.20 0.36
C THR A 7 12.38 -9.78 0.75
N LEU A 8 13.62 -9.55 1.17
CA LEU A 8 14.12 -8.22 1.52
C LEU A 8 14.00 -7.27 0.32
N PHE A 9 14.48 -7.68 -0.85
CA PHE A 9 14.43 -6.84 -2.04
C PHE A 9 12.99 -6.47 -2.42
N SER A 10 12.09 -7.45 -2.49
CA SER A 10 10.67 -7.23 -2.78
C SER A 10 10.02 -6.29 -1.75
N ARG A 11 10.35 -6.45 -0.46
CA ARG A 11 9.82 -5.61 0.62
C ARG A 11 10.30 -4.17 0.51
N LEU A 12 11.60 -3.97 0.29
CA LEU A 12 12.17 -2.64 0.12
C LEU A 12 11.62 -1.96 -1.13
N LEU A 13 11.59 -2.66 -2.26
CA LEU A 13 11.10 -2.12 -3.52
C LEU A 13 9.62 -1.72 -3.42
N LEU A 14 8.76 -2.61 -2.91
CA LEU A 14 7.35 -2.31 -2.71
C LEU A 14 7.15 -1.16 -1.72
N GLY A 15 7.92 -1.16 -0.63
CA GLY A 15 7.92 -0.11 0.38
C GLY A 15 8.28 1.25 -0.19
N VAL A 16 9.34 1.34 -0.99
CA VAL A 16 9.76 2.58 -1.67
C VAL A 16 8.68 3.08 -2.64
N ILE A 17 8.08 2.18 -3.42
CA ILE A 17 7.02 2.53 -4.37
C ILE A 17 5.84 3.19 -3.65
N PHE A 18 5.33 2.57 -2.59
CA PHE A 18 4.22 3.13 -1.82
C PHE A 18 4.61 4.37 -1.04
N LEU A 19 5.80 4.38 -0.42
CA LEU A 19 6.30 5.52 0.33
C LEU A 19 6.39 6.76 -0.55
N MET A 20 6.98 6.66 -1.75
CA MET A 20 7.15 7.80 -2.65
C MET A 20 5.82 8.29 -3.22
N GLN A 21 4.87 7.39 -3.50
CA GLN A 21 3.52 7.78 -3.93
C GLN A 21 2.75 8.49 -2.83
N GLY A 22 2.77 7.94 -1.61
CA GLY A 22 2.17 8.58 -0.44
C GLY A 22 2.83 9.92 -0.12
N TYR A 23 4.15 10.01 -0.22
CA TYR A 23 4.91 11.25 -0.03
C TYR A 23 4.47 12.32 -1.03
N GLY A 24 4.38 11.96 -2.32
CA GLY A 24 3.89 12.88 -3.35
C GLY A 24 2.48 13.38 -3.06
N LYS A 25 1.56 12.50 -2.65
CA LYS A 25 0.18 12.85 -2.30
C LYS A 25 0.09 13.76 -1.08
N VAL A 26 0.87 13.48 -0.04
CA VAL A 26 0.78 14.19 1.25
C VAL A 26 1.58 15.49 1.25
N PHE A 27 2.84 15.47 0.83
CA PHE A 27 3.76 16.59 1.00
C PHE A 27 3.95 17.44 -0.26
N THR A 28 3.83 16.85 -1.46
CA THR A 28 4.05 17.58 -2.71
C THR A 28 2.76 18.21 -3.24
N TRP A 29 1.69 17.40 -3.37
CA TRP A 29 0.42 17.87 -3.94
C TRP A 29 -0.53 18.41 -2.87
N GLY A 30 -0.51 17.80 -1.69
CA GLY A 30 -1.49 18.00 -0.65
C GLY A 30 -2.75 17.16 -0.89
N VAL A 31 -3.21 16.46 0.15
CA VAL A 31 -4.33 15.50 0.04
C VAL A 31 -5.63 16.17 -0.42
N SER A 32 -5.86 17.43 -0.07
CA SER A 32 -7.00 18.21 -0.57
C SER A 32 -6.98 18.35 -2.10
N ASN A 33 -5.81 18.54 -2.70
CA ASN A 33 -5.68 18.60 -4.16
C ASN A 33 -5.80 17.23 -4.81
N VAL A 34 -5.30 16.18 -4.15
CA VAL A 34 -5.54 14.79 -4.58
C VAL A 34 -7.04 14.51 -4.64
N TYR A 35 -7.78 14.95 -3.63
CA TYR A 35 -9.23 14.85 -3.62
C TYR A 35 -9.86 15.63 -4.77
N ASN A 36 -9.59 16.94 -4.86
CA ASN A 36 -10.24 17.82 -5.83
C ASN A 36 -9.95 17.43 -7.29
N ASN A 37 -8.74 16.97 -7.58
CA ASN A 37 -8.29 16.72 -8.95
C ASN A 37 -8.40 15.24 -9.37
N GLY A 38 -8.46 14.31 -8.41
CA GLY A 38 -8.43 12.88 -8.69
C GLY A 38 -9.64 12.09 -8.19
N PHE A 39 -10.24 12.49 -7.07
CA PHE A 39 -11.34 11.74 -6.44
C PHE A 39 -12.71 12.41 -6.58
N LYS A 40 -12.78 13.73 -6.70
CA LYS A 40 -14.05 14.47 -6.70
C LYS A 40 -15.02 14.03 -7.79
N ALA A 41 -14.52 13.61 -8.95
CA ALA A 41 -15.35 13.07 -10.04
C ALA A 41 -16.16 11.82 -9.63
N TYR A 42 -15.73 11.07 -8.61
CA TYR A 42 -16.48 9.92 -8.11
C TYR A 42 -17.74 10.31 -7.33
N GLU A 43 -17.91 11.57 -6.93
CA GLU A 43 -19.15 12.04 -6.30
C GLU A 43 -20.34 12.04 -7.26
N GLU A 44 -20.10 11.99 -8.58
CA GLU A 44 -21.13 11.86 -9.61
C GLU A 44 -21.63 10.40 -9.77
N THR A 45 -20.99 9.44 -9.07
CA THR A 45 -21.40 8.04 -9.05
C THR A 45 -22.42 7.79 -7.93
N PHE A 46 -22.70 6.52 -7.62
CA PHE A 46 -23.51 6.14 -6.46
C PHE A 46 -22.79 6.31 -5.10
N LEU A 47 -21.50 6.66 -5.09
CA LEU A 47 -20.71 6.78 -3.87
C LEU A 47 -21.01 8.10 -3.14
N PRO A 48 -21.26 8.07 -1.82
CA PRO A 48 -21.49 9.29 -1.06
C PRO A 48 -20.18 10.09 -0.91
N GLY A 49 -20.27 11.43 -0.99
CA GLY A 49 -19.10 12.31 -0.98
C GLY A 49 -18.16 12.14 0.23
N PHE A 50 -18.72 11.85 1.42
CA PHE A 50 -17.90 11.59 2.61
C PHE A 50 -16.98 10.36 2.42
N LEU A 51 -17.47 9.33 1.72
CA LEU A 51 -16.72 8.09 1.47
C LEU A 51 -15.62 8.33 0.44
N VAL A 52 -15.92 9.10 -0.62
CA VAL A 52 -14.94 9.52 -1.63
C VAL A 52 -13.83 10.37 -0.99
N LYS A 53 -14.19 11.28 -0.09
CA LYS A 53 -13.22 12.06 0.67
C LYS A 53 -12.39 11.18 1.61
N PHE A 54 -13.05 10.27 2.32
CA PHE A 54 -12.35 9.31 3.19
C PHE A 54 -11.35 8.47 2.40
N THR A 55 -11.70 7.94 1.23
CA THR A 55 -10.80 7.08 0.43
C THR A 55 -9.59 7.85 -0.08
N ALA A 56 -9.74 9.13 -0.47
CA ALA A 56 -8.61 9.98 -0.85
C ALA A 56 -7.59 10.13 0.29
N TYR A 57 -8.05 10.37 1.52
CA TYR A 57 -7.19 10.50 2.70
C TYR A 57 -6.62 9.15 3.14
N PHE A 58 -7.46 8.12 3.23
CA PHE A 58 -7.09 6.77 3.61
C PHE A 58 -5.99 6.22 2.71
N THR A 59 -6.14 6.33 1.39
CA THR A 59 -5.11 5.86 0.45
C THR A 59 -3.83 6.69 0.54
N SER A 60 -3.92 8.03 0.59
CA SER A 60 -2.73 8.89 0.65
C SER A 60 -1.86 8.64 1.88
N TYR A 61 -2.45 8.67 3.08
CA TYR A 61 -1.71 8.43 4.32
C TYR A 61 -1.38 6.95 4.51
N GLY A 62 -2.26 6.04 4.08
CA GLY A 62 -2.02 4.62 4.15
C GLY A 62 -0.82 4.17 3.32
N GLU A 63 -0.68 4.68 2.09
CA GLU A 63 0.49 4.42 1.24
C GLU A 63 1.79 4.94 1.87
N LEU A 64 1.77 6.17 2.39
CA LEU A 64 2.91 6.80 3.05
C LEU A 64 3.37 5.99 4.27
N ILE A 65 2.46 5.73 5.20
CA ILE A 65 2.75 5.06 6.47
C ILE A 65 3.11 3.59 6.22
N CYS A 66 2.30 2.85 5.46
CA CYS A 66 2.56 1.43 5.21
C CYS A 66 3.79 1.21 4.32
N GLY A 67 4.09 2.15 3.41
CA GLY A 67 5.33 2.14 2.63
C GLY A 67 6.57 2.27 3.52
N LEU A 68 6.55 3.21 4.48
CA LEU A 68 7.62 3.36 5.47
C LEU A 68 7.76 2.12 6.36
N LEU A 69 6.64 1.61 6.88
CA LEU A 69 6.62 0.41 7.72
C LEU A 69 7.15 -0.83 6.98
N LEU A 70 6.82 -0.97 5.69
CA LEU A 70 7.38 -2.00 4.82
C LEU A 70 8.90 -1.90 4.74
N ILE A 71 9.46 -0.71 4.49
CA ILE A 71 10.92 -0.50 4.39
C ILE A 71 11.61 -0.90 5.70
N LEU A 72 11.03 -0.50 6.83
CA LEU A 72 11.54 -0.85 8.16
C LEU A 72 11.30 -2.33 8.52
N GLY A 73 10.36 -3.00 7.85
CA GLY A 73 9.93 -4.36 8.22
C GLY A 73 9.19 -4.38 9.56
N LEU A 74 8.40 -3.35 9.85
CA LEU A 74 7.61 -3.19 11.06
C LEU A 74 6.13 -3.44 10.79
N PHE A 75 5.41 -4.04 11.74
CA PHE A 75 3.97 -4.33 11.65
C PHE A 75 3.53 -4.97 10.32
N ARG A 76 4.38 -5.82 9.73
CA ARG A 76 4.27 -6.30 8.35
C ARG A 76 2.90 -6.87 8.00
N LYS A 77 2.33 -7.70 8.88
CA LYS A 77 0.98 -8.27 8.69
C LYS A 77 -0.08 -7.17 8.49
N VAL A 78 -0.03 -6.12 9.30
CA VAL A 78 -0.97 -4.99 9.21
C VAL A 78 -0.68 -4.20 7.94
N SER A 79 0.58 -3.86 7.67
CA SER A 79 0.96 -3.13 6.45
C SER A 79 0.53 -3.85 5.17
N TYR A 80 0.67 -5.18 5.10
CA TYR A 80 0.25 -5.96 3.93
C TYR A 80 -1.26 -5.87 3.71
N LEU A 81 -2.06 -6.03 4.77
CA LEU A 81 -3.52 -5.96 4.69
C LEU A 81 -4.01 -4.57 4.28
N TRP A 82 -3.41 -3.52 4.84
CA TRP A 82 -3.77 -2.14 4.50
C TRP A 82 -3.42 -1.81 3.05
N LEU A 83 -2.24 -2.21 2.58
CA LEU A 83 -1.84 -2.01 1.18
C LEU A 83 -2.70 -2.84 0.21
N ALA A 84 -3.10 -4.05 0.60
CA ALA A 84 -4.06 -4.85 -0.18
C ALA A 84 -5.40 -4.13 -0.30
N ALA A 85 -5.93 -3.59 0.81
CA ALA A 85 -7.15 -2.80 0.80
C ALA A 85 -7.03 -1.55 -0.09
N ILE A 86 -5.90 -0.84 -0.03
CA ILE A 86 -5.63 0.32 -0.88
C ILE A 86 -5.63 -0.06 -2.36
N LEU A 87 -4.95 -1.15 -2.74
CA LEU A 87 -4.92 -1.62 -4.12
C LEU A 87 -6.31 -2.03 -4.61
N LEU A 88 -7.13 -2.67 -3.77
CA LEU A 88 -8.52 -3.01 -4.10
C LEU A 88 -9.36 -1.75 -4.29
N ILE A 89 -9.26 -0.76 -3.39
CA ILE A 89 -9.99 0.52 -3.48
C ILE A 89 -9.62 1.26 -4.78
N VAL A 90 -8.33 1.38 -5.08
CA VAL A 90 -7.85 2.10 -6.28
C VAL A 90 -8.25 1.37 -7.56
N SER A 91 -8.18 0.03 -7.57
CA SER A 91 -8.63 -0.78 -8.71
C SER A 91 -10.13 -0.62 -8.95
N PHE A 92 -10.92 -0.63 -7.88
CA PHE A 92 -12.35 -0.41 -7.95
C PHE A 92 -12.68 1.00 -8.46
N GLY A 93 -12.00 2.03 -7.95
CA GLY A 93 -12.15 3.41 -8.42
C GLY A 93 -11.88 3.53 -9.92
N HIS A 94 -10.72 3.09 -10.40
CA HIS A 94 -10.44 3.14 -11.84
C HIS A 94 -11.46 2.34 -12.68
N GLY A 95 -11.91 1.18 -12.19
CA GLY A 95 -12.95 0.38 -12.84
C GLY A 95 -14.32 1.06 -12.92
N LEU A 96 -14.64 1.94 -11.96
CA LEU A 96 -15.86 2.77 -12.02
C LEU A 96 -15.76 3.86 -13.09
N GLN A 97 -14.57 4.43 -13.32
CA GLN A 97 -14.37 5.43 -14.37
C GLN A 97 -14.34 4.81 -15.76
N SER A 98 -13.69 3.66 -15.91
CA SER A 98 -13.63 2.95 -17.18
C SER A 98 -13.53 1.44 -16.93
N PRO A 99 -14.36 0.60 -17.60
CA PRO A 99 -14.26 -0.86 -17.49
C PRO A 99 -12.89 -1.41 -17.86
N ILE A 100 -12.22 -0.77 -18.83
CA ILE A 100 -10.84 -1.06 -19.23
C ILE A 100 -9.99 0.17 -18.90
N TRP A 101 -9.08 0.01 -17.96
CA TRP A 101 -8.23 1.09 -17.48
C TRP A 101 -6.77 0.63 -17.40
N ASP A 102 -5.87 1.58 -17.18
CA ASP A 102 -4.43 1.33 -17.20
C ASP A 102 -3.93 0.60 -15.94
N LEU A 103 -3.69 -0.70 -16.08
CA LEU A 103 -3.28 -1.59 -15.00
C LEU A 103 -1.85 -1.33 -14.48
N GLN A 104 -1.05 -0.48 -15.12
CA GLN A 104 0.33 -0.20 -14.68
C GLN A 104 0.38 0.29 -13.23
N HIS A 105 -0.68 0.96 -12.78
CA HIS A 105 -0.78 1.50 -11.43
C HIS A 105 -1.13 0.45 -10.36
N VAL A 106 -1.41 -0.80 -10.71
CA VAL A 106 -1.77 -1.82 -9.71
C VAL A 106 -0.97 -3.09 -9.89
N PHE A 107 -0.76 -3.53 -11.13
CA PHE A 107 -0.27 -4.88 -11.40
C PHE A 107 1.08 -5.18 -10.75
N VAL A 108 2.09 -4.34 -10.96
CA VAL A 108 3.43 -4.53 -10.39
C VAL A 108 3.40 -4.56 -8.86
N ARG A 109 2.61 -3.67 -8.25
CA ARG A 109 2.50 -3.54 -6.79
C ARG A 109 1.81 -4.77 -6.19
N SER A 110 0.74 -5.24 -6.84
CA SER A 110 0.02 -6.45 -6.47
C SER A 110 0.91 -7.68 -6.55
N VAL A 111 1.73 -7.82 -7.61
CA VAL A 111 2.66 -8.95 -7.76
C VAL A 111 3.64 -9.01 -6.59
N PHE A 112 4.28 -7.88 -6.23
CA PHE A 112 5.18 -7.84 -5.08
C PHE A 112 4.45 -8.10 -3.77
N LEU A 113 3.25 -7.53 -3.59
CA LEU A 113 2.48 -7.71 -2.36
C LEU A 113 2.07 -9.17 -2.17
N ILE A 114 1.52 -9.81 -3.21
CA ILE A 114 1.13 -11.22 -3.20
C ILE A 114 2.36 -12.09 -2.91
N PHE A 115 3.49 -11.84 -3.60
CA PHE A 115 4.74 -12.54 -3.34
C PHE A 115 5.15 -12.46 -1.87
N LEU A 116 5.10 -11.27 -1.26
CA LEU A 116 5.43 -11.08 0.16
C LEU A 116 4.43 -11.77 1.10
N MET A 117 3.14 -11.77 0.77
CA MET A 117 2.10 -12.44 1.56
C MET A 117 2.19 -13.96 1.52
N MET A 118 2.75 -14.54 0.46
CA MET A 118 3.00 -15.98 0.36
C MET A 118 4.18 -16.46 1.23
N ILE A 119 5.03 -15.55 1.68
CA ILE A 119 6.22 -15.87 2.47
C ILE A 119 5.86 -15.77 3.97
N PRO A 120 6.05 -16.85 4.75
CA PRO A 120 5.88 -16.79 6.21
C PRO A 120 6.72 -15.65 6.80
N LEU A 121 6.14 -14.87 7.71
CA LEU A 121 6.76 -13.67 8.25
C LEU A 121 8.11 -13.97 8.91
N GLU A 122 8.25 -15.15 9.52
CA GLU A 122 9.44 -15.62 10.22
C GLU A 122 10.64 -15.83 9.27
N LYS A 123 10.40 -15.99 7.96
CA LYS A 123 11.45 -16.21 6.96
C LYS A 123 12.08 -14.93 6.44
N ASP A 124 11.54 -13.76 6.76
CA ASP A 124 12.15 -12.46 6.45
C ASP A 124 13.12 -12.06 7.56
N SER A 125 14.34 -12.60 7.52
CA SER A 125 15.33 -12.38 8.59
C SER A 125 15.76 -10.92 8.77
N TYR A 126 15.45 -10.04 7.82
CA TYR A 126 15.84 -8.62 7.82
C TYR A 126 14.74 -7.68 8.30
N ALA A 127 13.60 -8.21 8.74
CA ALA A 127 12.53 -7.40 9.31
C ALA A 127 12.82 -7.00 10.76
N LEU A 128 12.54 -5.73 11.10
CA LEU A 128 12.74 -5.22 12.46
C LEU A 128 11.65 -5.65 13.45
N ASP A 129 10.51 -6.18 12.98
CA ASP A 129 9.44 -6.64 13.87
C ASP A 129 9.85 -7.80 14.78
N HIS A 130 10.87 -8.57 14.39
CA HIS A 130 11.51 -9.57 15.24
C HIS A 130 12.09 -8.97 16.54
N LEU A 131 12.40 -7.67 16.55
CA LEU A 131 12.89 -6.97 17.75
C LEU A 131 11.75 -6.54 18.69
N ILE A 132 10.53 -6.36 18.15
CA ILE A 132 9.36 -5.91 18.91
C ILE A 132 8.64 -7.09 19.56
N GLY A 133 8.56 -8.23 18.85
CA GLY A 133 8.01 -9.49 19.35
C GLY A 133 9.04 -10.32 20.11
N GLY A 134 9.74 -9.72 21.08
CA GLY A 134 10.81 -10.34 21.85
C GLY A 134 10.50 -11.80 22.19
N LYS A 135 11.46 -12.68 21.88
CA LYS A 135 11.51 -14.12 22.18
C LYS A 135 10.18 -14.70 22.70
N LYS A 136 9.41 -15.38 21.84
CA LYS A 136 8.71 -16.56 22.34
C LYS A 136 9.78 -17.59 22.69
N GLU A 137 10.19 -17.61 23.96
CA GLU A 137 11.03 -18.68 24.48
C GLU A 137 10.29 -20.01 24.35
N LYS A 138 10.93 -20.94 23.64
CA LYS A 138 10.75 -22.40 23.58
C LYS A 138 9.35 -22.94 23.25
#